data_AF-A0A975MLD4-F1
#
_entry.id   AF-A0A975MLD4-F1
#
_cell.length_a   1.000
_cell.length_b   1.000
_cell.length_c   1.000
_cell.angle_alpha   90.00
_cell.angle_beta   90.00
_cell.angle_gamma   90.00
#
_symmetry.space_group_name_H-M   'P 1'
#
loop_
_entity.id
_entity.type
_entity.pdbx_description
1 polymer ?
#
loop_
_entity_poly.entity_id
_entity_poly.type
_entity_poly.pdbx_seq_one_letter_code
_entity_poly.pdbx_strand_id
1 'polypeptide(L)'
;MIRSPSIQFFAYCWFLLSLNACSSFDPKQASAQDIAAATSIEPASADNGPTWQAPELVASRYRALFYGYDSVAYRLSAAQNQTAGQTEPYRILLDINYGAKQPRNYQVSPAPPINHTRQETVRCGVYNNFVSACLYRDRGYIELTAAELQAAASTGLNLQLQASDTQDLSMELPASYISGFLQAVNKH
;
A
#
# COMPACT_ATOMS: atom_id res chain seq x y z
N MET A 1 64.20 -42.13 -0.53
CA MET A 1 64.12 -40.80 0.11
C MET A 1 63.13 -39.94 -0.65
N ILE A 2 61.98 -39.69 -0.02
CA ILE A 2 61.13 -38.48 -0.04
C ILE A 2 61.08 -37.65 -1.35
N ARG A 3 59.90 -37.60 -2.00
CA ARG A 3 59.02 -36.40 -2.10
C ARG A 3 57.81 -36.64 -3.03
N SER A 4 56.61 -36.52 -2.47
CA SER A 4 55.38 -36.00 -3.13
C SER A 4 55.54 -34.48 -3.37
N PRO A 5 54.69 -33.73 -4.13
CA PRO A 5 53.25 -33.93 -4.43
C PRO A 5 52.85 -33.63 -5.91
N SER A 6 51.61 -33.81 -6.37
CA SER A 6 50.60 -32.74 -6.63
C SER A 6 49.35 -33.42 -7.25
N ILE A 7 48.21 -33.61 -6.59
CA ILE A 7 47.07 -32.70 -6.33
C ILE A 7 46.39 -32.12 -7.59
N GLN A 8 45.38 -32.88 -8.04
CA GLN A 8 43.99 -32.53 -8.40
C GLN A 8 43.64 -31.29 -9.26
N PHE A 9 43.20 -31.61 -10.50
CA PHE A 9 41.93 -31.27 -11.16
C PHE A 9 41.17 -29.97 -10.81
N PHE A 10 41.07 -29.12 -11.83
CA PHE A 10 39.89 -28.38 -12.30
C PHE A 10 38.72 -28.16 -11.32
N ALA A 11 38.58 -26.92 -10.85
CA ALA A 11 37.29 -26.29 -10.59
C ALA A 11 37.43 -24.76 -10.51
N TYR A 12 37.86 -24.11 -11.60
CA TYR A 12 37.57 -22.69 -11.80
C TYR A 12 36.15 -22.58 -12.36
N CYS A 13 35.15 -22.85 -11.52
CA CYS A 13 33.78 -22.41 -11.80
C CYS A 13 33.63 -21.05 -11.14
N TRP A 14 33.57 -20.03 -11.98
CA TRP A 14 33.33 -18.64 -11.64
C TRP A 14 32.29 -18.50 -10.53
N PHE A 15 32.75 -18.05 -9.37
CA PHE A 15 31.91 -17.46 -8.35
C PHE A 15 31.47 -16.09 -8.89
N LEU A 16 30.46 -16.07 -9.76
CA LEU A 16 29.73 -14.87 -10.10
C LEU A 16 29.01 -14.40 -8.83
N LEU A 17 29.68 -13.51 -8.10
CA LEU A 17 29.09 -12.59 -7.15
C LEU A 17 28.04 -11.73 -7.89
N SER A 18 26.85 -12.27 -8.13
CA SER A 18 25.66 -11.46 -8.28
C SER A 18 25.28 -10.95 -6.88
N LEU A 19 25.98 -9.91 -6.44
CA LEU A 19 25.46 -8.96 -5.46
C LEU A 19 24.27 -8.26 -6.13
N ASN A 20 23.15 -8.97 -6.28
CA ASN A 20 21.87 -8.32 -6.41
C ASN A 20 21.67 -7.61 -5.08
N ALA A 21 22.03 -6.34 -5.05
CA ALA A 21 21.45 -5.43 -4.10
C ALA A 21 19.94 -5.67 -4.18
N CYS A 22 19.36 -6.26 -3.14
CA CYS A 22 17.94 -6.13 -2.86
C CYS A 22 17.70 -4.63 -2.67
N SER A 23 17.58 -3.90 -3.78
CA SER A 23 16.99 -2.58 -3.76
C SER A 23 15.59 -2.81 -3.22
N SER A 24 15.31 -2.24 -2.06
CA SER A 24 13.96 -2.24 -1.51
C SER A 24 13.07 -1.56 -2.54
N PHE A 25 12.14 -2.31 -3.13
CA PHE A 25 11.17 -1.76 -4.05
C PHE A 25 10.40 -0.64 -3.36
N ASP A 26 10.57 0.61 -3.82
CA ASP A 26 9.83 1.77 -3.35
C ASP A 26 8.76 2.14 -4.39
N PRO A 27 7.48 1.83 -4.16
CA PRO A 27 6.42 2.11 -5.12
C PRO A 27 6.23 3.61 -5.39
N LYS A 28 6.74 4.51 -4.53
CA LYS A 28 6.68 5.96 -4.78
C LYS A 28 7.62 6.42 -5.88
N GLN A 29 8.71 5.69 -6.11
CA GLN A 29 9.76 6.04 -7.07
C GLN A 29 9.84 5.06 -8.24
N ALA A 30 9.11 3.95 -8.16
CA ALA A 30 9.08 2.92 -9.19
C ALA A 30 8.50 3.44 -10.51
N SER A 31 8.98 2.85 -11.61
CA SER A 31 8.41 3.11 -12.93
C SER A 31 7.03 2.47 -13.05
N ALA A 32 6.22 2.94 -14.01
CA ALA A 32 4.91 2.34 -14.29
C ALA A 32 5.03 0.84 -14.64
N GLN A 33 6.08 0.46 -15.35
CA GLN A 33 6.35 -0.93 -15.72
C GLN A 33 6.58 -1.81 -14.48
N ASP A 34 7.38 -1.32 -13.53
CA ASP A 34 7.69 -2.05 -12.30
C ASP A 34 6.46 -2.17 -11.40
N ILE A 35 5.63 -1.12 -11.33
CA ILE A 35 4.34 -1.14 -10.62
C ILE A 35 3.39 -2.16 -11.27
N ALA A 36 3.30 -2.17 -12.60
CA ALA A 36 2.47 -3.12 -13.32
C ALA A 36 2.89 -4.57 -13.04
N ALA A 37 4.20 -4.83 -13.01
CA ALA A 37 4.77 -6.15 -12.70
C ALA A 37 4.57 -6.54 -11.22
N ALA A 38 4.59 -5.57 -10.31
CA ALA A 38 4.40 -5.79 -8.88
C ALA A 38 2.91 -5.82 -8.46
N THR A 39 1.99 -5.50 -9.36
CA THR A 39 0.54 -5.58 -9.10
C THR A 39 0.13 -7.05 -8.99
N SER A 40 -0.40 -7.44 -7.83
CA SER A 40 -0.86 -8.80 -7.58
C SER A 40 -2.26 -9.01 -8.12
N ILE A 41 -2.53 -10.21 -8.64
CA ILE A 41 -3.85 -10.64 -9.09
C ILE A 41 -4.32 -11.74 -8.14
N GLU A 42 -5.34 -11.44 -7.34
CA GLU A 42 -6.07 -12.46 -6.60
C GLU A 42 -7.01 -13.18 -7.58
N PRO A 43 -6.97 -14.53 -7.63
CA PRO A 43 -7.79 -15.28 -8.54
C PRO A 43 -9.27 -15.10 -8.20
N ALA A 44 -10.12 -15.25 -9.21
CA ALA A 44 -11.56 -15.19 -9.05
C ALA A 44 -12.06 -16.17 -7.98
N SER A 45 -13.09 -15.76 -7.25
CA SER A 45 -13.87 -16.63 -6.36
C SER A 45 -15.16 -17.06 -7.05
N ALA A 46 -15.97 -17.89 -6.39
CA ALA A 46 -17.24 -18.38 -6.93
C ALA A 46 -18.23 -17.26 -7.29
N ASP A 47 -18.13 -16.11 -6.61
CA ASP A 47 -19.08 -15.00 -6.73
C ASP A 47 -18.44 -13.72 -7.29
N ASN A 48 -17.11 -13.65 -7.39
CA ASN A 48 -16.37 -12.45 -7.81
C ASN A 48 -15.27 -12.79 -8.83
N GLY A 49 -15.02 -11.89 -9.77
CA GLY A 49 -13.92 -12.04 -10.73
C GLY A 49 -12.55 -11.79 -10.11
N PRO A 50 -11.48 -11.83 -10.92
CA PRO A 50 -10.14 -11.50 -10.45
C PRO A 50 -10.11 -10.10 -9.83
N THR A 51 -9.30 -9.96 -8.79
CA THR A 51 -9.05 -8.68 -8.12
C THR A 51 -7.59 -8.30 -8.28
N TRP A 52 -7.34 -7.14 -8.87
CA TRP A 52 -6.02 -6.55 -8.94
C TRP A 52 -5.76 -5.70 -7.70
N GLN A 53 -4.56 -5.78 -7.16
CA GLN A 53 -4.09 -4.93 -6.07
C GLN A 53 -2.70 -4.41 -6.39
N ALA A 54 -2.56 -3.08 -6.42
CA ALA A 54 -1.27 -2.43 -6.57
C ALA A 54 -0.40 -2.62 -5.30
N PRO A 55 0.92 -2.42 -5.40
CA PRO A 55 1.81 -2.42 -4.24
C PRO A 55 1.39 -1.40 -3.19
N GLU A 56 1.62 -1.72 -1.92
CA GLU A 56 1.21 -0.84 -0.82
C GLU A 56 2.09 0.41 -0.70
N LEU A 57 1.45 1.55 -0.54
CA LEU A 57 2.06 2.82 -0.17
C LEU A 57 1.77 3.11 1.31
N VAL A 58 2.70 3.81 1.97
CA VAL A 58 2.53 4.22 3.36
C VAL A 58 2.76 5.72 3.51
N ALA A 59 1.88 6.37 4.26
CA ALA A 59 2.09 7.69 4.82
C ALA A 59 2.07 7.57 6.34
N SER A 60 3.01 8.22 7.01
CA SER A 60 3.09 8.20 8.46
C SER A 60 3.47 9.57 9.00
N ARG A 61 3.02 9.85 10.21
CA ARG A 61 3.38 11.06 10.94
C ARG A 61 3.65 10.70 12.38
N TYR A 62 4.78 11.17 12.88
CA TYR A 62 5.12 11.05 14.29
C TYR A 62 4.20 11.91 15.15
N ARG A 63 3.78 11.39 16.30
CA ARG A 63 3.06 12.14 17.32
C ARG A 63 3.77 12.06 18.66
N ALA A 64 4.02 13.23 19.25
CA ALA A 64 4.68 13.36 20.54
C ALA A 64 3.83 12.80 21.69
N LEU A 65 2.53 13.13 21.71
CA LEU A 65 1.57 12.50 22.63
C LEU A 65 1.40 11.03 22.21
N PHE A 66 1.67 10.11 23.14
CA PHE A 66 1.53 8.65 23.00
C PHE A 66 2.66 7.89 22.30
N TYR A 67 3.83 8.51 22.07
CA TYR A 67 5.04 7.88 21.49
C TYR A 67 4.72 6.90 20.35
N GLY A 68 4.38 7.44 19.18
CA GLY A 68 4.07 6.58 18.04
C GLY A 68 3.83 7.34 16.74
N TYR A 69 3.49 6.58 15.71
CA TYR A 69 3.09 7.13 14.42
C TYR A 69 1.59 6.92 14.24
N ASP A 70 0.92 7.96 13.75
CA ASP A 70 -0.30 7.75 12.99
C ASP A 70 0.14 7.36 11.58
N SER A 71 -0.37 6.26 11.04
CA SER A 71 -0.02 5.78 9.71
C SER A 71 -1.25 5.37 8.93
N VAL A 72 -1.15 5.50 7.61
CA VAL A 72 -2.11 4.95 6.67
C VAL A 72 -1.33 4.16 5.63
N ALA A 73 -1.63 2.86 5.56
CA ALA A 73 -1.28 2.02 4.43
C ALA A 73 -2.42 2.11 3.42
N TYR A 74 -2.08 2.33 2.15
CA TYR A 74 -3.06 2.51 1.09
C TYR A 74 -2.59 1.90 -0.23
N ARG A 75 -3.54 1.38 -1.00
CA ARG A 75 -3.26 0.78 -2.32
C ARG A 75 -4.45 0.90 -3.27
N LEU A 76 -4.18 0.86 -4.57
CA LEU A 76 -5.24 0.79 -5.58
C LEU A 76 -5.72 -0.64 -5.72
N SER A 77 -7.02 -0.81 -5.94
CA SER A 77 -7.65 -2.08 -6.24
C SER A 77 -8.74 -1.93 -7.30
N ALA A 78 -8.91 -2.98 -8.10
CA ALA A 78 -9.98 -3.14 -9.06
C ALA A 78 -10.45 -4.58 -9.00
N ALA A 79 -11.76 -4.81 -9.08
CA ALA A 79 -12.33 -6.13 -9.18
C ALA A 79 -13.13 -6.24 -10.48
N GLN A 80 -13.09 -7.40 -11.11
CA GLN A 80 -13.97 -7.70 -12.23
C GLN A 80 -15.26 -8.33 -11.69
N ASN A 81 -16.43 -7.84 -12.09
CA ASN A 81 -17.69 -8.52 -11.77
C ASN A 81 -17.95 -9.61 -12.83
N GLN A 82 -18.00 -10.88 -12.40
CA GLN A 82 -18.22 -12.01 -13.31
C GLN A 82 -19.62 -12.01 -13.94
N THR A 83 -20.62 -11.54 -13.22
CA THR A 83 -22.04 -11.66 -13.62
C THR A 83 -22.44 -10.58 -14.63
N ALA A 84 -21.84 -9.39 -14.54
CA ALA A 84 -22.15 -8.26 -15.41
C ALA A 84 -21.12 -8.03 -16.53
N GLY A 85 -19.95 -8.67 -16.48
CA GLY A 85 -18.84 -8.40 -17.41
C GLY A 85 -18.29 -6.98 -17.31
N GLN A 86 -18.63 -6.25 -16.24
CA GLN A 86 -18.19 -4.87 -15.98
C GLN A 86 -17.15 -4.86 -14.86
N THR A 87 -16.15 -3.99 -15.00
CA THR A 87 -15.21 -3.70 -13.91
C THR A 87 -15.98 -2.98 -12.79
N GLU A 88 -15.85 -3.47 -11.56
CA GLU A 88 -16.32 -2.73 -10.39
C GLU A 88 -15.62 -1.36 -10.31
N PRO A 89 -16.20 -0.38 -9.58
CA PRO A 89 -15.50 0.87 -9.30
C PRO A 89 -14.08 0.62 -8.79
N TYR A 90 -13.13 1.42 -9.25
CA TYR A 90 -11.78 1.40 -8.69
C TYR A 90 -11.84 1.85 -7.24
N ARG A 91 -10.97 1.28 -6.40
CA ARG A 91 -10.94 1.60 -4.98
C ARG A 91 -9.52 1.95 -4.54
N ILE A 92 -9.40 2.95 -3.67
CA ILE A 92 -8.23 3.08 -2.80
C ILE A 92 -8.58 2.36 -1.50
N LEU A 93 -7.95 1.23 -1.23
CA LEU A 93 -8.08 0.54 0.05
C LEU A 93 -7.23 1.26 1.09
N LEU A 94 -7.78 1.45 2.29
CA LEU A 94 -7.14 2.15 3.39
C LEU A 94 -7.04 1.25 4.62
N ASP A 95 -5.88 1.29 5.27
CA ASP A 95 -5.63 0.71 6.59
C ASP A 95 -4.95 1.75 7.48
N ILE A 96 -5.75 2.40 8.30
CA ILE A 96 -5.38 3.57 9.10
C ILE A 96 -5.12 3.10 10.53
N ASN A 97 -3.91 3.33 11.02
CA ASN A 97 -3.51 3.01 12.38
C ASN A 97 -3.20 4.30 13.12
N TYR A 98 -3.85 4.53 14.25
CA TYR A 98 -3.69 5.78 14.99
C TYR A 98 -3.93 5.59 16.47
N GLY A 99 -3.29 6.41 17.29
CA GLY A 99 -3.65 6.47 18.72
C GLY A 99 -4.61 7.61 19.01
N ALA A 100 -5.55 7.45 19.93
CA ALA A 100 -6.42 8.54 20.37
C ALA A 100 -7.07 8.18 21.72
N LYS A 101 -7.70 9.17 22.37
CA LYS A 101 -8.55 8.90 23.54
C LYS A 101 -9.89 8.25 23.16
N GLN A 102 -10.37 8.54 21.96
CA GLN A 102 -11.60 8.04 21.37
C GLN A 102 -11.37 7.77 19.87
N PRO A 103 -12.16 6.89 19.23
CA PRO A 103 -12.04 6.66 17.80
C PRO A 103 -12.23 7.95 17.00
N ARG A 104 -11.46 8.12 15.92
CA ARG A 104 -11.56 9.27 15.00
C ARG A 104 -12.52 8.93 13.87
N ASN A 105 -13.15 9.97 13.32
CA ASN A 105 -13.84 9.92 12.05
C ASN A 105 -13.00 10.68 11.03
N TYR A 106 -12.49 9.97 10.02
CA TYR A 106 -11.64 10.56 9.00
C TYR A 106 -12.45 10.98 7.79
N GLN A 107 -12.13 12.17 7.27
CA GLN A 107 -12.60 12.66 5.99
C GLN A 107 -11.43 12.70 5.01
N VAL A 108 -11.74 12.62 3.72
CA VAL A 108 -10.74 12.72 2.65
C VAL A 108 -11.09 13.92 1.77
N SER A 109 -10.07 14.67 1.38
CA SER A 109 -10.20 15.77 0.42
C SER A 109 -9.13 15.65 -0.67
N PRO A 110 -9.45 15.92 -1.95
CA PRO A 110 -10.75 16.33 -2.49
C PRO A 110 -11.71 15.16 -2.85
N ALA A 111 -11.49 13.96 -2.32
CA ALA A 111 -12.23 12.75 -2.72
C ALA A 111 -13.57 12.57 -1.99
N PRO A 112 -14.43 11.64 -2.45
CA PRO A 112 -15.61 11.20 -1.70
C PRO A 112 -15.26 10.71 -0.28
N PRO A 113 -16.25 10.63 0.63
CA PRO A 113 -16.03 10.14 1.99
C PRO A 113 -15.53 8.69 1.99
N ILE A 114 -14.81 8.32 3.04
CA ILE A 114 -14.35 6.95 3.24
C ILE A 114 -15.54 6.05 3.51
N ASN A 115 -15.65 4.96 2.76
CA ASN A 115 -16.55 3.86 3.08
C ASN A 115 -15.88 2.98 4.14
N HIS A 116 -16.21 3.22 5.42
CA HIS A 116 -15.69 2.44 6.54
C HIS A 116 -16.23 1.01 6.51
N THR A 117 -15.33 0.04 6.50
CA THR A 117 -15.69 -1.39 6.54
C THR A 117 -15.48 -1.98 7.93
N ARG A 118 -14.48 -1.49 8.67
CA ARG A 118 -14.18 -1.99 10.00
C ARG A 118 -13.39 -0.98 10.83
N GLN A 119 -13.84 -0.75 12.05
CA GLN A 119 -13.10 -0.03 13.06
C GLN A 119 -12.88 -0.92 14.29
N GLU A 120 -11.65 -1.00 14.77
CA GLU A 120 -11.30 -1.81 15.94
C GLU A 120 -10.36 -1.09 16.91
N THR A 121 -10.53 -1.40 18.19
CA THR A 121 -9.60 -0.99 19.25
C THR A 121 -8.53 -2.06 19.38
N VAL A 122 -7.30 -1.74 18.99
CA VAL A 122 -6.17 -2.68 18.99
C VAL A 122 -5.65 -2.88 20.41
N ARG A 123 -5.44 -1.78 21.14
CA ARG A 123 -4.92 -1.81 22.52
C ARG A 123 -5.28 -0.52 23.23
N CYS A 124 -5.70 -0.61 24.50
CA CYS A 124 -5.76 0.55 25.39
C CYS A 124 -4.68 0.46 26.47
N GLY A 125 -4.08 1.59 26.79
CA GLY A 125 -3.00 1.69 27.76
C GLY A 125 -3.04 3.00 28.53
N VAL A 126 -2.58 2.93 29.77
CA VAL A 126 -2.18 4.10 30.54
C VAL A 126 -0.71 4.33 30.23
N TYR A 127 -0.40 5.41 29.51
CA TYR A 127 0.95 5.71 29.03
C TYR A 127 1.74 6.59 30.01
N ASN A 128 1.10 7.01 31.12
CA ASN A 128 1.64 7.57 32.37
C ASN A 128 0.46 7.80 33.36
N ASN A 129 0.71 8.13 34.64
CA ASN A 129 -0.33 8.38 35.67
C ASN A 129 -1.40 9.44 35.30
N PHE A 130 -1.20 10.20 34.22
CA PHE A 130 -2.06 11.28 33.77
C PHE A 130 -2.68 11.09 32.39
N VAL A 131 -2.31 10.05 31.63
CA VAL A 131 -2.76 9.91 30.24
C VAL A 131 -3.10 8.46 29.89
N SER A 132 -4.39 8.20 29.63
CA SER A 132 -4.87 7.00 28.96
C SER A 132 -5.14 7.27 27.48
N ALA A 133 -4.85 6.30 26.63
CA ALA A 133 -5.25 6.29 25.24
C ALA A 133 -5.36 4.87 24.70
N CYS A 134 -5.98 4.76 23.53
CA CYS A 134 -6.07 3.54 22.78
C CYS A 134 -5.43 3.70 21.40
N LEU A 135 -4.87 2.60 20.90
CA LEU A 135 -4.52 2.42 19.50
C LEU A 135 -5.75 1.83 18.79
N TYR A 136 -6.09 2.45 17.69
CA TYR A 136 -7.20 2.07 16.82
C TYR A 136 -6.66 1.69 15.45
N ARG A 137 -7.39 0.79 14.80
CA ARG A 137 -7.22 0.45 13.39
C ARG A 137 -8.55 0.63 12.69
N ASP A 138 -8.55 1.37 11.60
CA ASP A 138 -9.71 1.63 10.78
C ASP A 138 -9.40 1.18 9.35
N ARG A 139 -10.32 0.42 8.77
CA ARG A 139 -10.23 -0.07 7.41
C ARG A 139 -11.42 0.43 6.63
N GLY A 140 -11.16 0.84 5.41
CA GLY A 140 -12.18 1.34 4.51
C GLY A 140 -11.66 1.48 3.11
N TYR A 141 -12.45 2.12 2.26
CA TYR A 141 -12.04 2.43 0.91
C TYR A 141 -12.64 3.73 0.41
N ILE A 142 -11.95 4.35 -0.54
CA ILE A 142 -12.45 5.46 -1.33
C ILE A 142 -12.77 4.91 -2.71
N GLU A 143 -13.99 5.14 -3.20
CA GLU A 143 -14.34 4.79 -4.57
C GLU A 143 -13.84 5.86 -5.53
N LEU A 144 -13.28 5.41 -6.65
CA LEU A 144 -12.83 6.23 -7.75
C LEU A 144 -13.53 5.76 -9.02
N THR A 145 -14.01 6.73 -9.80
CA THR A 145 -14.47 6.45 -11.16
C THR A 145 -13.29 6.18 -12.08
N ALA A 146 -13.55 5.45 -13.18
CA ALA A 146 -12.54 5.24 -14.21
C ALA A 146 -12.00 6.56 -14.78
N ALA A 147 -12.86 7.58 -14.94
CA ALA A 147 -12.47 8.88 -15.47
C ALA A 147 -11.52 9.63 -14.52
N GLU A 148 -11.80 9.62 -13.21
CA GLU A 148 -10.92 10.24 -12.21
C GLU A 148 -9.54 9.56 -12.19
N LEU A 149 -9.52 8.23 -12.20
CA LEU A 149 -8.27 7.47 -12.17
C LEU A 149 -7.45 7.69 -13.46
N GLN A 150 -8.11 7.73 -14.63
CA GLN A 150 -7.45 8.03 -15.89
C GLN A 150 -6.87 9.44 -15.94
N ALA A 151 -7.61 10.45 -15.45
CA ALA A 151 -7.09 11.81 -15.35
C ALA A 151 -5.86 11.87 -14.44
N ALA A 152 -5.95 11.23 -13.27
CA ALA A 152 -4.87 11.18 -12.29
C ALA A 152 -3.64 10.38 -12.78
N ALA A 153 -3.78 9.50 -13.77
CA ALA A 153 -2.64 8.78 -14.35
C ALA A 153 -1.58 9.71 -14.98
N SER A 154 -1.95 10.94 -15.33
CA SER A 154 -1.03 11.93 -15.90
C SER A 154 -0.36 12.85 -14.87
N THR A 155 -1.04 13.14 -13.76
CA THR A 155 -0.60 14.14 -12.77
C THR A 155 -0.31 13.56 -11.39
N GLY A 156 -0.68 12.31 -11.14
CA GLY A 156 -0.79 11.74 -9.81
C GLY A 156 -2.06 12.20 -9.10
N LEU A 157 -2.26 11.67 -7.90
CA LEU A 157 -3.35 12.01 -7.00
C LEU A 157 -2.80 12.29 -5.61
N ASN A 158 -3.11 13.46 -5.05
CA ASN A 158 -2.79 13.81 -3.68
C ASN A 158 -4.09 13.96 -2.89
N LEU A 159 -4.20 13.20 -1.80
CA LEU A 159 -5.35 13.18 -0.92
C LEU A 159 -4.91 13.54 0.49
N GLN A 160 -5.71 14.37 1.17
CA GLN A 160 -5.51 14.67 2.58
C GLN A 160 -6.51 13.88 3.41
N LEU A 161 -5.99 13.08 4.33
CA LEU A 161 -6.77 12.40 5.35
C LEU A 161 -6.84 13.29 6.59
N GLN A 162 -8.04 13.80 6.88
CA GLN A 162 -8.29 14.80 7.90
C GLN A 162 -9.14 14.23 9.03
N ALA A 163 -8.80 14.56 10.28
CA ALA A 163 -9.65 14.34 11.43
C ALA A 163 -9.76 15.64 12.23
N SER A 164 -10.90 15.86 12.86
CA SER A 164 -11.28 17.13 13.50
C SER A 164 -10.30 17.67 14.55
N ASP A 165 -9.45 16.80 15.11
CA ASP A 165 -8.54 17.11 16.22
C ASP A 165 -7.05 16.95 15.85
N THR A 166 -6.72 16.73 14.57
CA THR A 166 -5.33 16.51 14.15
C THR A 166 -4.94 17.27 12.89
N GLN A 167 -3.63 17.41 12.70
CA GLN A 167 -3.06 17.75 11.40
C GLN A 167 -3.42 16.66 10.37
N ASP A 168 -3.28 16.99 9.10
CA ASP A 168 -3.62 16.09 8.00
C ASP A 168 -2.52 15.04 7.76
N LEU A 169 -2.91 13.88 7.22
CA LEU A 169 -1.99 12.89 6.64
C LEU A 169 -2.13 12.95 5.11
N SER A 170 -1.02 13.30 4.44
CA SER A 170 -0.98 13.36 2.98
C SER A 170 -0.75 11.97 2.39
N MET A 171 -1.71 11.46 1.63
CA MET A 171 -1.59 10.27 0.80
C MET A 171 -1.29 10.70 -0.63
N GLU A 172 -0.16 10.27 -1.15
CA GLU A 172 0.26 10.56 -2.52
C GLU A 172 0.29 9.27 -3.33
N LEU A 173 -0.40 9.28 -4.46
CA LEU A 173 -0.34 8.25 -5.49
C LEU A 173 0.34 8.88 -6.71
N PRO A 174 1.64 8.59 -6.96
CA PRO A 174 2.35 9.15 -8.10
C PRO A 174 1.69 8.76 -9.44
N ALA A 175 1.89 9.60 -10.47
CA ALA A 175 1.38 9.31 -11.82
C ALA A 175 1.87 7.94 -12.35
N SER A 176 3.14 7.59 -12.10
CA SER A 176 3.72 6.29 -12.47
C SER A 176 3.03 5.11 -11.77
N TYR A 177 2.66 5.29 -10.51
CA TYR A 177 1.94 4.30 -9.73
C TYR A 177 0.54 4.03 -10.31
N ILE A 178 -0.21 5.09 -10.60
CA ILE A 178 -1.56 4.99 -11.16
C ILE A 178 -1.53 4.37 -12.57
N SER A 179 -0.64 4.88 -13.43
CA SER A 179 -0.51 4.38 -14.81
C SER A 179 -0.04 2.93 -14.85
N GLY A 180 0.91 2.52 -14.00
CA GLY A 180 1.35 1.13 -13.90
C GLY A 180 0.24 0.20 -13.44
N PHE A 181 -0.54 0.59 -12.44
CA PHE A 181 -1.71 -0.17 -12.02
C PHE A 181 -2.74 -0.33 -13.15
N LEU A 182 -3.07 0.76 -13.86
CA LEU A 182 -3.98 0.70 -15.01
C LEU A 182 -3.45 -0.18 -16.14
N GLN A 183 -2.13 -0.19 -16.39
CA GLN A 183 -1.51 -1.10 -17.35
C GLN A 183 -1.69 -2.57 -16.95
N ALA A 184 -1.54 -2.90 -15.66
CA ALA A 184 -1.74 -4.26 -15.17
C ALA A 184 -3.20 -4.72 -15.30
N VAL A 185 -4.15 -3.83 -15.00
CA VAL A 185 -5.58 -4.12 -15.13
C VAL A 185 -5.97 -4.31 -16.60
N ASN A 186 -5.56 -3.40 -17.50
CA ASN A 186 -5.99 -3.39 -18.91
C ASN A 186 -5.32 -4.47 -19.78
N LYS A 187 -4.28 -5.14 -19.28
CA LYS A 187 -3.64 -6.25 -19.99
C LYS A 187 -4.48 -7.53 -19.97
N HIS A 188 -5.49 -7.59 -19.10
CA HIS A 188 -6.36 -8.73 -18.84
C HIS A 188 -7.82 -8.38 -19.10
#